data_AF-A0A836S3Q5-F1
#
_entry.id   AF-A0A836S3Q5-F1
#
_cell.length_a   1.000
_cell.length_b   1.000
_cell.length_c   1.000
_cell.angle_alpha   90.00
_cell.angle_beta   90.00
_cell.angle_gamma   90.00
#
_symmetry.space_group_name_H-M   'P 1'
#
loop_
_entity.id
_entity.type
_entity.pdbx_description
1 polymer ?
#
loop_
_entity_poly.entity_id
_entity_poly.type
_entity_poly.pdbx_seq_one_letter_code
_entity_poly.pdbx_strand_id
1 'polypeptide(L)'
;MNLSGILVIAAPGHFEATIENLNELSGVEVHHTDPETGRIVVVQEAENVGAEVDGLKRIKQLPHVTVAEMVYHYLAEDDQILESLPEDFDQLNEQVKVPAYLNN
;
A
#
# COMPACT_ATOMS: atom_id res chain seq x y z
N MET A 1 3.93 16.45 -0.47
CA MET A 1 3.87 15.36 0.53
C MET A 1 2.54 14.64 0.43
N ASN A 2 2.60 13.38 0.01
CA ASN A 2 1.48 12.51 -0.24
C ASN A 2 1.23 11.62 0.98
N LEU A 3 -0.04 11.25 1.18
CA LEU A 3 -0.48 10.35 2.24
C LEU A 3 -1.21 9.17 1.63
N SER A 4 -0.77 7.96 1.93
CA SER A 4 -1.39 6.73 1.45
C SER A 4 -1.89 5.88 2.61
N GLY A 5 -3.13 5.42 2.51
CA GLY A 5 -3.69 4.41 3.41
C GLY A 5 -3.50 3.02 2.81
N ILE A 6 -2.90 2.12 3.57
CA ILE A 6 -2.58 0.76 3.13
C ILE A 6 -3.22 -0.23 4.09
N LEU A 7 -4.02 -1.14 3.54
CA LEU A 7 -4.50 -2.31 4.27
C LEU A 7 -3.42 -3.38 4.23
N VAL A 8 -2.93 -3.78 5.39
CA VAL A 8 -2.02 -4.90 5.60
C VAL A 8 -2.77 -6.04 6.28
N ILE A 9 -2.53 -7.28 5.84
CA ILE A 9 -3.02 -8.49 6.50
C ILE A 9 -1.81 -9.32 6.93
N ALA A 10 -1.69 -9.54 8.24
CA ALA A 10 -0.66 -10.37 8.82
C ALA A 10 -1.00 -11.86 8.70
N ALA A 11 0.01 -12.71 8.57
CA ALA A 11 -0.14 -14.15 8.66
C ALA A 11 -0.59 -14.57 10.08
N PRO A 12 -1.40 -15.62 10.23
CA PRO A 12 -1.85 -16.10 11.54
C PRO A 12 -0.69 -16.36 12.50
N GLY A 13 -0.80 -15.87 13.74
CA GLY A 13 0.23 -16.03 14.78
C GLY A 13 1.40 -15.05 14.71
N HIS A 14 1.44 -14.15 13.70
CA HIS A 14 2.52 -13.18 13.51
C HIS A 14 2.06 -11.72 13.59
N PHE A 15 0.90 -11.47 14.21
CA PHE A 15 0.30 -10.14 14.26
C PHE A 15 1.21 -9.09 14.90
N GLU A 16 1.67 -9.33 16.13
CA GLU A 16 2.57 -8.42 16.86
C GLU A 16 3.90 -8.21 16.13
N ALA A 17 4.52 -9.29 15.63
CA ALA A 17 5.76 -9.20 14.86
C ALA A 17 5.59 -8.38 13.57
N THR A 18 4.41 -8.45 12.93
CA THR A 18 4.12 -7.64 11.74
C THR A 18 4.00 -6.16 12.11
N ILE A 19 3.37 -5.84 13.23
CA ILE A 19 3.27 -4.46 13.75
C ILE A 19 4.65 -3.90 14.09
N GLU A 20 5.50 -4.68 14.75
CA GLU A 20 6.89 -4.29 15.06
C GLU A 20 7.65 -3.95 13.77
N ASN A 21 7.63 -4.85 12.78
CA ASN A 21 8.27 -4.62 11.48
C ASN A 21 7.73 -3.37 10.75
N LEU A 22 6.42 -3.10 10.83
CA LEU A 22 5.80 -1.93 10.22
C LEU A 22 6.28 -0.63 10.89
N ASN A 23 6.35 -0.60 12.23
CA ASN A 23 6.79 0.57 12.99
C ASN A 23 8.29 0.88 12.81
N GLU A 24 9.10 -0.08 12.36
CA GLU A 24 10.50 0.14 12.02
C GLU A 24 10.68 0.83 10.65
N LEU A 25 9.66 0.86 9.80
CA LEU A 25 9.72 1.53 8.51
C LEU A 25 9.58 3.05 8.66
N SER A 26 10.58 3.79 8.19
CA SER A 26 10.50 5.24 8.11
C SER A 26 9.38 5.69 7.15
N GLY A 27 8.57 6.65 7.59
CA GLY A 27 7.43 7.20 6.85
C GLY A 27 6.19 6.32 6.90
N VAL A 28 6.11 5.37 7.84
CA VAL A 28 5.00 4.43 7.98
C VAL A 28 4.50 4.45 9.43
N GLU A 29 3.20 4.58 9.61
CA GLU A 29 2.53 4.59 10.92
C GLU A 29 1.40 3.55 10.93
N VAL A 30 1.34 2.74 11.98
CA VAL A 30 0.18 1.86 12.23
C VAL A 30 -0.98 2.70 12.80
N HIS A 31 -2.01 2.92 12.00
CA HIS A 31 -3.16 3.76 12.34
C HIS A 31 -4.27 2.99 13.04
N HIS A 32 -4.50 1.73 12.64
CA HIS A 32 -5.53 0.88 13.25
C HIS A 32 -5.14 -0.60 13.20
N THR A 33 -5.59 -1.36 14.19
CA THR A 33 -5.31 -2.79 14.34
C THR A 33 -6.58 -3.57 14.66
N ASP A 34 -6.74 -4.70 14.00
CA ASP A 34 -7.78 -5.70 14.28
C ASP A 34 -7.11 -7.08 14.41
N PRO A 35 -6.71 -7.47 15.63
CA PRO A 35 -6.04 -8.74 15.89
C PRO A 35 -6.89 -9.97 15.58
N GLU A 36 -8.23 -9.88 15.64
CA GLU A 36 -9.11 -11.02 15.40
C GLU A 36 -9.08 -11.44 13.93
N THR A 37 -9.00 -10.47 13.03
CA THR A 37 -8.95 -10.71 11.58
C THR A 37 -7.54 -10.62 10.99
N GLY A 38 -6.55 -10.19 11.79
CA GLY A 38 -5.17 -9.98 11.37
C GLY A 38 -4.98 -8.73 10.49
N ARG A 39 -5.95 -7.82 10.46
CA ARG A 39 -5.93 -6.61 9.64
C ARG A 39 -5.23 -5.47 10.36
N ILE A 40 -4.45 -4.72 9.60
CA ILE A 40 -3.70 -3.55 10.08
C ILE A 40 -3.91 -2.46 9.04
N VAL A 41 -4.35 -1.28 9.47
CA VAL A 41 -4.40 -0.08 8.62
C VAL A 41 -3.16 0.73 8.90
N VAL A 42 -2.45 1.08 7.84
CA VAL A 42 -1.19 1.78 7.89
C VAL A 42 -1.31 3.07 7.10
N VAL A 43 -0.77 4.16 7.63
CA VAL A 43 -0.61 5.42 6.91
C VAL A 43 0.85 5.54 6.51
N GLN A 44 1.08 5.79 5.22
CA GLN A 44 2.40 6.07 4.66
C GLN A 44 2.48 7.53 4.26
N GLU A 45 3.54 8.21 4.68
CA GLU A 45 3.93 9.53 4.20
C GLU A 45 5.05 9.40 3.16
N ALA A 46 4.94 10.16 2.06
CA ALA A 46 5.93 10.13 0.99
C ALA A 46 6.03 11.48 0.30
N GLU A 47 7.19 11.83 -0.24
CA GLU A 47 7.38 13.13 -0.90
C GLU A 47 6.72 13.19 -2.29
N ASN A 48 6.65 12.07 -3.00
CA ASN A 48 6.09 11.96 -4.34
C ASN A 48 5.58 10.54 -4.61
N VAL A 49 4.91 10.36 -5.75
CA VAL A 49 4.29 9.08 -6.16
C VAL A 49 5.31 7.94 -6.26
N GLY A 50 6.53 8.21 -6.72
CA GLY A 50 7.59 7.18 -6.76
C GLY A 50 7.94 6.66 -5.37
N ALA A 51 8.09 7.56 -4.40
CA ALA A 51 8.32 7.20 -3.01
C ALA A 51 7.12 6.46 -2.38
N GLU A 52 5.89 6.75 -2.79
CA GLU A 52 4.70 5.99 -2.38
C GLU A 52 4.80 4.53 -2.81
N VAL A 53 5.05 4.31 -4.10
CA VAL A 53 5.19 2.98 -4.70
C VAL A 53 6.33 2.19 -4.05
N ASP A 54 7.48 2.82 -3.81
CA ASP A 54 8.62 2.16 -3.17
C ASP A 54 8.35 1.82 -1.70
N GLY A 55 7.58 2.64 -0.96
CA GLY A 55 7.12 2.29 0.38
C GLY A 55 6.15 1.12 0.39
N LEU A 56 5.17 1.10 -0.51
CA LEU A 56 4.25 -0.03 -0.64
C LEU A 56 5.00 -1.34 -0.98
N LYS A 57 6.01 -1.29 -1.88
CA LYS A 57 6.87 -2.45 -2.19
C LYS A 57 7.62 -2.94 -0.96
N ARG A 58 8.17 -2.03 -0.14
CA ARG A 58 8.83 -2.38 1.13
C ARG A 58 7.87 -3.07 2.09
N ILE A 59 6.66 -2.53 2.26
CA ILE A 59 5.62 -3.12 3.11
C ILE A 59 5.23 -4.52 2.62
N LYS A 60 5.03 -4.71 1.31
CA LYS A 60 4.73 -6.02 0.69
C LYS A 60 5.83 -7.07 0.91
N GLN A 61 7.08 -6.64 1.11
CA GLN A 61 8.24 -7.52 1.32
C GLN A 61 8.52 -7.84 2.79
N LEU A 62 7.82 -7.21 3.73
CA LEU A 62 8.01 -7.48 5.16
C LEU A 62 7.66 -8.94 5.50
N PRO A 63 8.38 -9.55 6.45
CA PRO A 63 8.03 -10.87 6.96
C PRO A 63 6.59 -10.90 7.46
N HIS A 64 5.90 -12.00 7.16
CA HIS A 64 4.54 -12.30 7.62
C HIS A 64 3.42 -11.41 7.05
N VAL A 65 3.72 -10.46 6.16
CA VAL A 65 2.71 -9.76 5.38
C VAL A 65 2.15 -10.68 4.30
N THR A 66 0.85 -10.95 4.36
CA THR A 66 0.14 -11.79 3.36
C THR A 66 -0.49 -10.93 2.27
N VAL A 67 -1.01 -9.76 2.64
CA VAL A 67 -1.61 -8.77 1.74
C VAL A 67 -1.15 -7.39 2.19
N ALA A 68 -0.81 -6.54 1.23
CA ALA A 68 -0.63 -5.11 1.45
C ALA A 68 -1.17 -4.37 0.22
N GLU A 69 -2.30 -3.71 0.36
CA GLU A 69 -3.00 -3.01 -0.73
C GLU A 69 -3.30 -1.57 -0.33
N MET A 70 -2.97 -0.66 -1.23
CA MET A 70 -3.27 0.76 -1.05
C MET A 70 -4.77 1.00 -1.27
N VAL A 71 -5.46 1.45 -0.22
CA VAL A 71 -6.93 1.64 -0.21
C VAL A 71 -7.33 3.08 -0.48
N TYR A 72 -6.48 4.05 -0.14
CA TYR A 72 -6.64 5.45 -0.53
C TYR A 72 -5.28 6.11 -0.67
N HIS A 73 -5.23 7.18 -1.45
CA HIS A 73 -4.08 8.06 -1.56
C HIS A 73 -4.57 9.51 -1.64
N TYR A 74 -3.86 10.39 -0.95
CA TYR A 74 -4.03 11.83 -1.00
C TYR A 74 -2.74 12.41 -1.58
N LEU A 75 -2.87 13.01 -2.76
CA LEU A 75 -1.81 13.77 -3.38
C LEU A 75 -2.01 15.22 -2.93
N ALA A 76 -1.12 15.72 -2.07
CA ALA A 76 -1.11 17.15 -1.81
C ALA A 76 -0.85 17.88 -3.13
N GLU A 77 -1.61 18.94 -3.41
CA GLU A 77 -1.42 19.79 -4.59
C GLU A 77 0.03 20.30 -4.61
N ASP A 78 0.89 19.64 -5.39
CA ASP A 78 1.90 20.33 -6.17
C ASP A 78 1.17 20.85 -7.42
N ASP A 79 1.48 22.06 -7.87
CA ASP A 79 1.01 22.69 -9.12
C ASP A 79 1.34 21.87 -10.40
N GLN A 80 1.73 20.61 -10.27
CA GLN A 80 2.01 19.68 -11.35
C GLN A 80 0.73 18.92 -11.72
N ILE A 81 0.10 19.38 -12.79
CA ILE A 81 -0.86 18.57 -13.54
C ILE A 81 -0.14 17.30 -13.97
N LEU A 82 -0.52 16.15 -13.40
CA LEU A 82 -0.20 14.85 -13.96
C LEU A 82 -0.97 14.72 -15.28
N GLU A 83 -0.32 15.05 -16.40
CA GLU A 83 -0.91 14.92 -17.74
C GLU A 83 -1.23 13.47 -18.09
N SER A 84 -0.56 12.52 -17.44
CA SER A 84 -0.79 11.07 -17.54
C SER A 84 -0.34 10.34 -16.27
N LEU A 85 -0.94 9.18 -16.00
CA LEU A 85 -0.44 8.26 -14.99
C LEU A 85 0.99 7.79 -15.37
N PRO A 86 1.90 7.58 -14.40
CA PRO A 86 3.22 7.01 -14.66
C PRO A 86 3.10 5.61 -15.27
N GLU A 87 3.96 5.27 -16.25
CA GLU A 87 3.95 3.97 -16.94
C GLU A 87 4.07 2.76 -15.99
N ASP A 88 4.69 2.96 -14.81
CA ASP A 88 4.83 1.94 -13.77
C ASP A 88 3.51 1.59 -13.06
N PHE A 89 2.50 2.46 -13.13
CA PHE A 89 1.15 2.17 -12.60
C PHE A 89 0.41 1.17 -13.49
N ASP A 90 0.61 1.21 -14.80
CA ASP A 90 -0.01 0.27 -15.74
C ASP A 90 0.52 -1.16 -15.56
N GLN A 91 1.78 -1.32 -15.17
CA GLN A 91 2.37 -2.63 -14.87
C GLN A 91 1.70 -3.34 -13.68
N LEU A 92 1.03 -2.60 -12.78
CA LEU A 92 0.21 -3.17 -11.71
C LEU A 92 -1.17 -3.63 -12.22
N ASN A 93 -1.67 -3.05 -13.32
CA ASN A 93 -2.94 -3.42 -13.96
C ASN A 93 -2.79 -4.53 -15.02
N GLU A 94 -1.60 -4.73 -15.61
CA GLU A 94 -1.35 -5.78 -16.61
C GLU A 94 -1.59 -7.21 -16.08
N GLN A 95 -1.65 -7.40 -14.76
CA GLN A 95 -2.01 -8.69 -14.16
C GLN A 95 -3.53 -8.95 -14.10
N VAL A 96 -4.38 -7.96 -14.38
CA VAL A 96 -5.83 -8.14 -14.43
C VAL A 96 -6.27 -8.28 -15.88
N LYS A 97 -6.04 -9.46 -16.47
CA LYS A 97 -6.75 -9.85 -17.70
C LYS A 97 -8.23 -9.96 -17.37
N VAL A 98 -9.01 -8.92 -17.72
CA VAL A 98 -10.47 -8.98 -17.63
C VAL A 98 -10.94 -10.23 -18.39
N PRO A 99 -11.55 -11.23 -17.72
CA PRO A 99 -12.00 -12.43 -18.40
C PRO A 99 -13.02 -12.09 -19.48
N ALA A 100 -12.92 -12.77 -20.63
CA ALA A 100 -13.69 -12.45 -21.83
C ALA A 100 -15.22 -12.41 -21.63
N TYR A 101 -15.75 -13.09 -20.60
CA TYR A 101 -17.18 -13.12 -20.27
C TYR A 101 -17.69 -11.85 -19.56
N LEU A 102 -16.82 -10.92 -19.15
CA LEU A 102 -17.20 -9.64 -18.52
C LEU A 102 -17.23 -8.46 -19.50
N ASN A 103 -16.93 -8.67 -20.79
CA ASN A 103 -16.88 -7.61 -21.81
C ASN A 103 -18.20 -7.43 -22.59
N ASN A 104 -19.36 -7.70 -21.99
CA ASN A 104 -20.67 -7.48 -22.61
C ASN A 104 -21.28 -6.15 -22.18
#